data_AF-A0A920NA53-F1
#
_entry.id   AF-A0A920NA53-F1
#
_cell.length_a   1.000
_cell.length_b   1.000
_cell.length_c   1.000
_cell.angle_alpha   90.00
_cell.angle_beta   90.00
_cell.angle_gamma   90.00
#
_symmetry.space_group_name_H-M   'P 1'
#
loop_
_entity.id
_entity.type
_entity.pdbx_description
1 polymer ?
#
loop_
_entity_poly.entity_id
_entity_poly.type
_entity_poly.pdbx_seq_one_letter_code
_entity_poly.pdbx_strand_id
1 'polypeptide(L)'
;MDKYKWDTLIDNSHKLGDLVKSKFGLQLAFHPCADTHIEYQEQILEFLSDTDPGLVTLCLDTGHHAYRFGDPVAFMREHHKTYRIFTS
;
A
#
# COMPACT_ATOMS: atom_id res chain seq x y z
N MET A 1 -7.18 13.42 1.42
CA MET A 1 -6.08 14.24 0.87
C MET A 1 -6.60 15.01 -0.34
N ASP A 2 -6.05 16.18 -0.71
CA ASP A 2 -6.44 16.82 -1.97
C ASP A 2 -5.91 16.03 -3.18
N LYS A 3 -6.58 16.17 -4.34
CA LYS A 3 -6.27 15.38 -5.53
C LYS A 3 -4.82 15.53 -5.98
N TYR A 4 -4.28 16.74 -5.96
CA TYR A 4 -2.91 17.00 -6.40
C TYR A 4 -1.88 16.23 -5.57
N LYS A 5 -2.05 16.22 -4.24
CA LYS A 5 -1.18 15.44 -3.35
C LYS A 5 -1.35 13.94 -3.51
N TRP A 6 -2.57 13.47 -3.84
CA TRP A 6 -2.82 12.06 -4.15
C TRP A 6 -2.08 11.63 -5.42
N ASP A 7 -2.29 12.33 -6.52
CA ASP A 7 -1.62 12.06 -7.79
C ASP A 7 -0.09 12.08 -7.62
N THR A 8 0.42 13.05 -6.83
CA THR A 8 1.85 13.13 -6.50
C THR A 8 2.35 11.92 -5.70
N LEU A 9 1.56 11.41 -4.75
CA LEU A 9 1.90 10.23 -3.96
C LEU A 9 2.02 9.01 -4.87
N ILE A 10 1.04 8.78 -5.74
CA ILE A 10 1.02 7.67 -6.70
C ILE A 10 2.23 7.73 -7.63
N ASP A 11 2.47 8.89 -8.25
CA ASP A 11 3.61 9.13 -9.14
C ASP A 11 4.95 8.82 -8.46
N ASN A 12 5.12 9.25 -7.21
CA ASN A 12 6.35 9.03 -6.47
C ASN A 12 6.51 7.56 -6.08
N SER A 13 5.43 6.88 -5.71
CA SER A 13 5.43 5.44 -5.44
C SER A 13 5.84 4.64 -6.67
N HIS A 14 5.36 4.98 -7.87
CA HIS A 14 5.79 4.33 -9.12
C HIS A 14 7.25 4.61 -9.44
N LYS A 15 7.69 5.87 -9.36
CA LYS A 15 9.10 6.25 -9.62
C LYS A 15 10.06 5.51 -8.68
N LEU A 16 9.70 5.40 -7.40
CA LEU A 16 10.51 4.68 -6.43
C LEU A 16 10.48 3.16 -6.69
N GLY A 17 9.31 2.60 -6.97
CA GLY A 17 9.16 1.17 -7.29
C GLY A 17 10.00 0.78 -8.51
N ASP A 18 9.94 1.56 -9.59
CA ASP A 18 10.73 1.33 -10.80
C ASP A 18 12.23 1.50 -10.56
N LEU A 19 12.64 2.53 -9.82
CA LEU A 19 14.04 2.76 -9.46
C LEU A 19 14.62 1.59 -8.65
N VAL A 20 13.88 1.13 -7.65
CA VAL A 20 14.32 0.06 -6.74
C VAL A 20 14.39 -1.28 -7.48
N LYS A 21 13.40 -1.55 -8.34
CA LYS A 21 13.37 -2.75 -9.19
C LYS A 21 14.47 -2.76 -10.22
N SER A 22 14.66 -1.68 -10.96
CA SER A 22 15.66 -1.58 -12.03
C SER A 22 17.09 -1.59 -11.52
N LYS A 23 17.38 -0.91 -10.39
CA LYS A 23 18.75 -0.79 -9.86
C LYS A 23 19.17 -1.94 -8.95
N PHE A 24 18.22 -2.50 -8.19
CA PHE A 24 18.54 -3.44 -7.12
C PHE A 24 17.81 -4.79 -7.23
N GLY A 25 16.88 -4.94 -8.19
CA GLY A 25 16.05 -6.14 -8.30
C GLY A 25 15.10 -6.34 -7.12
N LEU A 26 14.88 -5.29 -6.31
CA LEU A 26 14.04 -5.32 -5.13
C LEU A 26 12.62 -4.81 -5.46
N GLN A 27 11.68 -5.08 -4.56
CA GLN A 27 10.30 -4.63 -4.71
C GLN A 27 9.91 -3.69 -3.58
N LEU A 28 9.21 -2.61 -3.91
CA LEU A 28 8.73 -1.66 -2.92
C LEU A 28 7.55 -2.25 -2.16
N ALA A 29 7.61 -2.23 -0.84
CA ALA A 29 6.51 -2.58 0.05
C ALA A 29 6.04 -1.33 0.79
N PHE A 30 4.83 -0.86 0.47
CA PHE A 30 4.20 0.27 1.12
C PHE A 30 3.61 -0.17 2.45
N HIS A 31 3.95 0.53 3.52
CA HIS A 31 3.49 0.25 4.88
C HIS A 31 2.58 1.40 5.35
N PRO A 32 1.25 1.22 5.32
CA PRO A 32 0.33 2.17 5.94
C PRO A 32 0.59 2.23 7.43
N CYS A 33 0.84 3.42 7.96
CA CYS A 33 1.04 3.64 9.38
C CYS A 33 -0.04 4.59 9.90
N ALA A 34 -0.43 4.40 11.16
CA ALA A 34 -1.35 5.33 11.82
C ALA A 34 -0.69 6.71 11.90
N ASP A 35 -1.48 7.76 11.74
CA ASP A 35 -1.07 9.16 11.73
C ASP A 35 -0.27 9.56 10.48
N THR A 36 -0.52 8.87 9.36
CA THR A 36 0.05 9.19 8.03
C THR A 36 -1.05 9.49 7.00
N HIS A 37 -0.68 9.65 5.72
CA HIS A 37 -1.62 10.01 4.66
C HIS A 37 -2.58 8.87 4.27
N ILE A 38 -2.24 7.61 4.61
CA ILE A 38 -3.03 6.41 4.33
C ILE A 38 -3.10 5.58 5.61
N GLU A 39 -4.29 5.48 6.19
CA GLU A 39 -4.52 4.85 7.50
C GLU A 39 -5.69 3.88 7.48
N TYR A 40 -6.78 4.26 6.82
CA TYR A 40 -8.03 3.50 6.79
C TYR A 40 -8.05 2.50 5.63
N GLN A 41 -8.83 1.43 5.79
CA GLN A 41 -8.93 0.36 4.80
C GLN A 41 -9.29 0.87 3.41
N GLU A 42 -10.23 1.81 3.31
CA GLU A 42 -10.68 2.39 2.04
C GLU A 42 -9.54 3.12 1.34
N GLN A 43 -8.71 3.86 2.09
CA GLN A 43 -7.55 4.57 1.56
C GLN A 43 -6.46 3.61 1.10
N ILE A 44 -6.26 2.51 1.82
CA ILE A 44 -5.32 1.46 1.42
C ILE A 44 -5.78 0.85 0.09
N LEU A 45 -7.07 0.57 -0.05
CA LEU A 45 -7.62 0.00 -1.27
C LEU A 45 -7.55 0.97 -2.45
N GLU A 46 -7.87 2.25 -2.24
CA GLU A 46 -7.73 3.30 -3.27
C GLU A 46 -6.26 3.43 -3.72
N PHE A 47 -5.31 3.42 -2.78
CA PHE A 47 -3.89 3.48 -3.11
C PHE A 47 -3.43 2.25 -3.91
N LEU A 48 -3.90 1.05 -3.53
CA LEU A 48 -3.56 -0.17 -4.25
C LEU A 48 -4.23 -0.26 -5.62
N SER A 49 -5.42 0.30 -5.80
CA SER A 49 -6.07 0.36 -7.12
C SER A 49 -5.40 1.34 -8.06
N ASP A 50 -4.82 2.42 -7.51
CA ASP A 50 -4.18 3.48 -8.29
C ASP A 50 -2.69 3.22 -8.53
N THR A 51 -2.11 2.19 -7.89
CA THR A 51 -0.71 1.79 -8.09
C THR A 51 -0.57 0.51 -8.92
N ASP A 52 0.62 0.32 -9.52
CA ASP A 52 0.92 -0.88 -10.31
C ASP A 52 1.38 -1.99 -9.33
N PRO A 53 0.67 -3.13 -9.23
CA PRO A 53 1.05 -4.23 -8.34
C PRO A 53 2.41 -4.86 -8.68
N GLY A 54 2.93 -4.64 -9.89
CA GLY A 54 4.28 -5.04 -10.32
C GLY A 54 5.39 -4.12 -9.82
N LEU A 55 5.06 -2.94 -9.28
CA LEU A 55 5.98 -1.95 -8.74
C LEU A 55 5.78 -1.73 -7.23
N VAL A 56 4.53 -1.76 -6.77
CA VAL A 56 4.14 -1.48 -5.39
C VAL A 56 3.43 -2.69 -4.79
N THR A 57 3.88 -3.11 -3.62
CA THR A 57 3.25 -4.18 -2.82
C THR A 57 2.83 -3.63 -1.46
N LEU A 58 1.98 -4.35 -0.74
CA LEU A 58 1.54 -3.92 0.59
C LEU A 58 2.30 -4.67 1.68
N CYS A 59 2.85 -3.93 2.63
CA CYS A 59 3.21 -4.43 3.96
C CYS A 59 2.06 -4.08 4.90
N LEU A 60 1.14 -5.03 5.09
CA LEU A 60 0.00 -4.86 5.97
C LEU A 60 0.43 -5.01 7.42
N ASP A 61 0.43 -3.90 8.14
CA ASP A 61 0.56 -3.94 9.59
C ASP A 61 -0.78 -4.33 10.22
N THR A 62 -0.83 -5.54 10.76
CA THR A 62 -2.05 -6.08 11.35
C THR A 62 -2.49 -5.32 12.59
N GLY A 63 -1.53 -4.77 13.36
CA GLY A 63 -1.78 -4.01 14.58
C GLY A 63 -2.36 -2.63 14.29
N HIS A 64 -1.73 -1.87 13.39
CA HIS A 64 -2.21 -0.54 12.97
C HIS A 64 -3.56 -0.64 12.25
N HIS A 65 -3.75 -1.67 11.41
CA HIS A 65 -5.00 -1.89 10.71
C HIS A 65 -6.14 -2.21 11.69
N ALA A 66 -5.91 -3.09 12.67
CA ALA A 66 -6.88 -3.38 13.73
C ALA A 66 -7.13 -2.17 14.64
N TYR A 67 -6.10 -1.38 14.95
CA TYR A 67 -6.21 -0.15 15.73
C TYR A 67 -7.15 0.87 15.09
N ARG A 68 -7.17 0.95 13.75
CA ARG A 68 -8.11 1.78 12.98
C ARG A 68 -9.39 1.04 12.57
N PHE A 69 -9.79 0.04 13.36
CA PHE A 69 -11.04 -0.73 13.23
C PHE A 69 -11.17 -1.62 11.97
N GLY A 70 -10.07 -1.86 11.25
CA GLY A 70 -10.02 -2.83 10.16
C GLY A 70 -9.96 -4.27 10.67
N ASP A 71 -10.45 -5.22 9.87
CA ASP A 71 -10.27 -6.65 10.13
C ASP A 71 -9.12 -7.18 9.22
N PRO A 72 -7.90 -7.37 9.76
CA PRO A 72 -6.76 -7.79 8.95
C PRO A 72 -6.95 -9.19 8.36
N VAL A 73 -7.73 -10.07 9.01
CA VAL A 73 -7.97 -11.43 8.52
C VAL A 73 -8.94 -11.40 7.35
N ALA A 74 -10.03 -10.63 7.47
CA ALA A 74 -10.97 -10.43 6.36
C ALA A 74 -10.26 -9.76 5.17
N PHE A 75 -9.50 -8.70 5.42
CA PHE A 75 -8.73 -8.00 4.39
C PHE A 75 -7.78 -8.93 3.64
N MET A 76 -6.98 -9.71 4.35
CA MET A 76 -6.08 -10.69 3.74
C MET A 76 -6.86 -11.72 2.91
N ARG A 77 -7.96 -12.26 3.45
CA ARG A 77 -8.78 -13.28 2.76
C ARG A 77 -9.32 -12.75 1.43
N GLU A 78 -9.77 -11.50 1.40
CA GLU A 78 -10.37 -10.89 0.22
C GLU A 78 -9.31 -10.47 -0.81
N HIS A 79 -8.18 -9.91 -0.38
CA HIS A 79 -7.31 -9.14 -1.27
C HIS A 79 -5.96 -9.79 -1.62
N HIS A 80 -5.52 -10.82 -0.90
CA HIS A 80 -4.18 -11.44 -1.14
C HIS A 80 -3.98 -12.04 -2.54
N LYS A 81 -5.05 -12.28 -3.30
CA LYS A 81 -4.98 -12.78 -4.68
C LYS A 81 -4.80 -11.66 -5.69
N THR A 82 -5.34 -10.48 -5.39
CA THR A 82 -5.31 -9.31 -6.27
C THR A 82 -4.07 -8.49 -6.02
N TYR A 83 -3.71 -8.29 -4.75
CA TYR A 83 -2.54 -7.55 -4.33
C TYR A 83 -1.55 -8.48 -3.66
N ARG A 84 -0.27 -8.21 -3.88
CA ARG A 84 0.79 -8.90 -3.17
C ARG A 84 0.95 -8.24 -1.79
N ILE A 85 0.52 -8.96 -0.77
CA ILE A 85 0.47 -8.48 0.61
C ILE A 85 1.38 -9.35 1.48
N PHE A 86 2.20 -8.70 2.30
CA PHE A 86 2.98 -9.31 3.37
C PHE A 86 2.54 -8.71 4.70
N THR A 87 2.55 -9.48 5.77
CA THR A 87 2.20 -8.99 7.11
C THR A 87 3.47 -8.73 7.91
N SER A 88 3.52 -7.60 8.63
CA SER A 88 4.53 -7.32 9.66
C SER A 88 4.04 -7.65 11.06
#